data_AF-A0A355FAU9-F1
#
_entry.id   AF-A0A355FAU9-F1
#
_cell.length_a   1.000
_cell.length_b   1.000
_cell.length_c   1.000
_cell.angle_alpha   90.00
_cell.angle_beta   90.00
_cell.angle_gamma   90.00
#
_symmetry.space_group_name_H-M   'P 1'
#
loop_
_entity.id
_entity.type
_entity.pdbx_description
1 polymer ?
#
loop_
_entity_poly.entity_id
_entity_poly.type
_entity_poly.pdbx_seq_one_letter_code
_entity_poly.pdbx_strand_id
1 'polypeptide(L)'
;EVKPVRANLERLAGTYRDPESGLTMEVGFAGSRLRCTLDGAPALLLPTSQTRFRIEGFSPETVLEFQLREGRITGVVLRDPSRPDLTLAKQD
;
A
#
# COMPACT_ATOMS: atom_id res chain seq x y z
N GLU A 1 14.12 -12.83 -1.03
CA GLU A 1 13.94 -11.37 -0.87
C GLU A 1 13.59 -10.78 -2.23
N VAL A 2 12.38 -10.26 -2.42
CA VAL A 2 12.03 -9.54 -3.64
C VAL A 2 12.54 -8.11 -3.48
N LYS A 3 13.37 -7.65 -4.42
CA LYS A 3 13.82 -6.25 -4.48
C LYS A 3 13.07 -5.54 -5.62
N PRO A 4 12.00 -4.80 -5.33
CA PRO A 4 11.30 -4.05 -6.37
C PRO A 4 12.24 -3.01 -6.98
N VAL A 5 12.15 -2.82 -8.30
CA VAL A 5 12.87 -1.75 -8.99
C VAL A 5 12.30 -0.41 -8.56
N ARG A 6 13.16 0.60 -8.35
CA ARG A 6 12.75 1.94 -7.88
C ARG A 6 11.62 2.55 -8.71
N ALA A 7 11.70 2.47 -10.04
CA ALA A 7 10.68 2.99 -10.94
C ALA A 7 9.29 2.34 -10.72
N ASN A 8 9.23 1.09 -10.24
CA ASN A 8 7.97 0.45 -9.88
C ASN A 8 7.44 1.02 -8.56
N LEU A 9 8.29 1.18 -7.55
CA LEU A 9 7.92 1.77 -6.26
C LEU A 9 7.40 3.21 -6.41
N GLU A 10 7.99 3.98 -7.32
CA GLU A 10 7.59 5.38 -7.58
C GLU A 10 6.15 5.47 -8.09
N ARG A 11 5.68 4.47 -8.85
CA ARG A 11 4.28 4.40 -9.31
C ARG A 11 3.29 4.07 -8.19
N LEU A 12 3.76 3.40 -7.14
CA LEU A 12 2.96 3.03 -5.97
C LEU A 12 2.80 4.20 -4.99
N ALA A 13 3.70 5.19 -5.03
CA ALA A 13 3.58 6.38 -4.21
C ALA A 13 2.35 7.22 -4.62
N GLY A 14 1.72 7.85 -3.64
CA GLY A 14 0.52 8.67 -3.83
C GLY A 14 -0.45 8.55 -2.67
N THR A 15 -1.58 9.24 -2.81
CA THR A 15 -2.65 9.24 -1.82
C THR A 15 -3.75 8.29 -2.27
N TYR A 16 -4.26 7.51 -1.32
CA TYR A 16 -5.32 6.53 -1.53
C TYR A 16 -6.45 6.85 -0.57
N ARG A 17 -7.69 6.78 -1.05
CA ARG A 17 -8.86 7.09 -0.23
C ARG A 17 -9.91 6.00 -0.36
N ASP A 18 -10.46 5.59 0.76
CA ASP A 18 -11.68 4.78 0.79
C ASP A 18 -12.88 5.67 0.45
N PRO A 19 -13.62 5.38 -0.64
CA PRO A 19 -14.78 6.19 -1.03
C PRO A 19 -15.94 6.13 -0.02
N GLU A 20 -16.02 5.08 0.81
CA GLU A 20 -17.12 4.92 1.77
C GLU A 20 -16.87 5.71 3.06
N SER A 21 -15.73 5.49 3.72
CA SER A 21 -15.41 6.13 5.01
C SER A 21 -14.67 7.47 4.88
N GLY A 22 -14.12 7.77 3.70
CA GLY A 22 -13.20 8.91 3.52
C GLY A 22 -11.81 8.70 4.11
N LEU A 23 -11.53 7.53 4.71
CA LEU A 23 -10.23 7.19 5.25
C LEU A 23 -9.16 7.37 4.17
N THR A 24 -8.08 8.06 4.53
CA THR A 24 -6.98 8.35 3.61
C THR A 24 -5.71 7.63 4.06
N MET A 25 -5.03 7.03 3.10
CA MET A 25 -3.73 6.42 3.25
C MET A 25 -2.73 7.11 2.32
N GLU A 26 -1.63 7.58 2.87
CA GLU A 26 -0.53 8.16 2.08
C GLU A 26 0.57 7.15 1.92
N VAL A 27 1.02 6.91 0.69
CA VAL A 27 2.18 6.07 0.39
C VAL A 27 3.30 6.94 -0.15
N GLY A 28 4.42 6.94 0.56
CA GLY A 28 5.62 7.70 0.19
C GLY A 28 6.88 6.90 0.40
N PHE A 29 8.03 7.57 0.33
CA PHE A 29 9.34 6.95 0.54
C PHE A 29 9.90 7.27 1.92
N ALA A 30 10.53 6.27 2.54
CA ALA A 30 11.44 6.41 3.65
C ALA A 30 12.78 5.80 3.23
N GLY A 31 13.68 6.64 2.72
CA GLY A 31 14.94 6.20 2.12
C GLY A 31 14.71 5.37 0.84
N SER A 32 15.08 4.09 0.86
CA SER A 32 14.92 3.16 -0.26
C SER A 32 13.66 2.30 -0.19
N ARG A 33 12.83 2.47 0.86
CA ARG A 33 11.62 1.69 1.10
C ARG A 33 10.37 2.55 0.99
N LEU A 34 9.24 1.92 0.72
CA LEU A 34 7.95 2.58 0.85
C LEU A 34 7.52 2.64 2.32
N ARG A 35 6.82 3.71 2.66
CA ARG A 35 6.17 3.95 3.94
C ARG A 35 4.72 4.29 3.65
N CYS A 36 3.78 3.64 4.34
CA CYS A 36 2.39 4.07 4.35
C CYS A 36 2.09 4.84 5.64
N THR A 37 1.24 5.84 5.58
CA THR A 37 0.63 6.47 6.75
C THR A 37 -0.86 6.16 6.69
N LEU A 38 -1.36 5.39 7.65
CA LEU A 38 -2.78 5.08 7.81
C LEU A 38 -3.24 5.72 9.12
N ASP A 39 -4.23 6.59 9.06
CA ASP A 39 -4.77 7.29 10.24
C ASP A 39 -3.68 7.99 11.10
N GLY A 40 -2.72 8.64 10.43
CA GLY A 40 -1.61 9.34 11.08
C GLY A 40 -0.49 8.44 11.62
N ALA A 41 -0.64 7.12 11.60
CA ALA A 41 0.39 6.17 12.01
C ALA A 41 1.25 5.72 10.81
N PRO A 42 2.55 6.07 10.76
CA PRO A 42 3.44 5.60 9.70
C PRO A 42 3.92 4.17 9.94
N ALA A 43 4.01 3.38 8.89
CA ALA A 43 4.60 2.04 8.90
C ALA A 43 5.40 1.77 7.62
N LEU A 44 6.50 1.01 7.73
CA LEU A 44 7.29 0.61 6.57
C LEU A 44 6.64 -0.56 5.83
N LEU A 45 6.75 -0.53 4.50
CA LEU A 45 6.27 -1.60 3.64
C LEU A 45 7.42 -2.53 3.27
N LEU A 46 7.23 -3.82 3.57
CA LEU A 46 8.17 -4.89 3.28
C LEU A 46 7.72 -5.64 2.02
N PRO A 47 8.46 -5.56 0.90
CA PRO A 47 8.03 -6.14 -0.36
C PRO A 47 8.01 -7.67 -0.30
N THR A 48 6.88 -8.25 -0.72
CA THR A 48 6.72 -9.70 -0.94
C THR A 48 6.55 -10.03 -2.42
N SER A 49 6.09 -9.07 -3.22
CA SER A 49 6.07 -9.09 -4.69
C SER A 49 6.21 -7.66 -5.24
N GLN A 50 5.99 -7.45 -6.53
CA GLN A 50 6.01 -6.11 -7.13
C GLN A 50 4.86 -5.21 -6.66
N THR A 51 3.71 -5.79 -6.31
CA THR A 51 2.48 -5.07 -5.93
C THR A 51 1.95 -5.49 -4.56
N ARG A 52 2.62 -6.41 -3.85
CA ARG A 52 2.17 -6.91 -2.54
C ARG A 52 3.24 -6.70 -1.47
N PHE A 53 2.82 -6.10 -0.37
CA PHE A 53 3.70 -5.74 0.74
C PHE A 53 3.13 -6.22 2.07
N ARG A 54 4.00 -6.62 2.98
CA ARG A 54 3.67 -6.69 4.39
C ARG A 54 3.88 -5.32 5.03
N ILE A 55 3.19 -5.06 6.13
CA ILE A 55 3.33 -3.84 6.91
C ILE A 55 4.16 -4.15 8.15
N GLU A 56 5.25 -3.42 8.37
CA GLU A 56 6.09 -3.58 9.55
C GLU A 56 5.30 -3.25 10.82
N GLY A 57 5.40 -4.10 11.85
CA GLY A 57 4.64 -3.96 13.10
C GLY A 57 3.22 -4.55 13.08
N PHE A 58 2.75 -5.06 11.93
CA PHE A 58 1.45 -5.73 11.79
C PHE A 58 1.60 -7.25 11.73
N SER A 59 0.47 -7.97 11.80
CA SER A 59 0.44 -9.43 11.61
C SER A 59 1.09 -9.80 10.27
N PRO A 60 1.84 -10.93 10.19
CA PRO A 60 2.38 -11.43 8.94
C PRO A 60 1.35 -11.69 7.83
N GLU A 61 0.10 -11.92 8.23
CA GLU A 61 -1.02 -12.18 7.32
C GLU A 61 -1.68 -10.89 6.82
N THR A 62 -1.46 -9.76 7.51
CA THR A 62 -1.94 -8.45 7.06
C THR A 62 -1.04 -7.96 5.92
N VAL A 63 -1.66 -7.74 4.75
CA VAL A 63 -0.94 -7.34 3.53
C VAL A 63 -1.61 -6.17 2.84
N LEU A 64 -0.78 -5.41 2.14
CA LEU A 64 -1.16 -4.25 1.37
C LEU A 64 -0.90 -4.58 -0.11
N GLU A 65 -1.97 -4.66 -0.89
CA GLU A 65 -1.95 -5.15 -2.28
C GLU A 65 -2.41 -4.06 -3.25
N PHE A 66 -1.49 -3.55 -4.05
CA PHE A 66 -1.75 -2.53 -5.05
C PHE A 66 -2.47 -3.12 -6.26
N GLN A 67 -3.54 -2.47 -6.68
CA GLN A 67 -4.34 -2.83 -7.84
C GLN A 67 -3.73 -2.19 -9.09
N LEU A 68 -3.40 -3.01 -10.08
CA LEU A 68 -2.84 -2.60 -11.37
C LEU A 68 -3.86 -2.85 -12.48
N ARG A 69 -4.18 -1.82 -13.26
CA ARG A 69 -5.01 -1.94 -14.46
C ARG A 69 -4.29 -1.24 -15.61
N GLU A 70 -4.03 -1.97 -16.70
CA GLU A 70 -3.36 -1.42 -17.90
C GLU A 70 -2.03 -0.70 -17.60
N GLY A 71 -1.27 -1.21 -16.64
CA GLY A 71 0.02 -0.63 -16.24
C GLY A 71 -0.07 0.58 -15.31
N ARG A 72 -1.29 1.04 -14.95
CA ARG A 72 -1.54 2.12 -13.98
C ARG A 72 -2.02 1.56 -12.65
N ILE A 73 -1.52 2.14 -11.56
CA ILE A 73 -2.02 1.85 -10.22
C ILE A 73 -3.35 2.57 -10.02
N THR A 74 -4.41 1.83 -9.77
CA THR A 74 -5.77 2.36 -9.61
C THR A 74 -6.21 2.42 -8.15
N GLY A 75 -5.55 1.65 -7.28
CA GLY A 75 -5.93 1.58 -5.88
C GLY A 75 -5.07 0.61 -5.11
N VAL A 76 -5.53 0.29 -3.91
CA VAL A 76 -4.84 -0.58 -2.98
C VAL A 76 -5.84 -1.22 -2.04
N VAL A 77 -5.61 -2.48 -1.73
CA VAL A 77 -6.43 -3.28 -0.82
C VAL A 77 -5.59 -3.62 0.41
N LEU A 78 -6.06 -3.22 1.58
CA LEU A 78 -5.56 -3.71 2.85
C LEU A 78 -6.34 -4.98 3.20
N ARG A 79 -5.66 -6.12 3.19
CA ARG A 79 -6.22 -7.42 3.55
C ARG A 79 -5.76 -7.77 4.95
N ASP A 80 -6.70 -8.08 5.82
CA ASP A 80 -6.45 -8.58 7.17
C ASP A 80 -7.39 -9.76 7.43
N PRO A 81 -6.91 -10.97 7.76
CA PRO A 81 -7.78 -12.12 7.94
C PRO A 81 -8.81 -11.97 9.08
N SER A 82 -8.60 -11.02 10.00
CA SER A 82 -9.51 -10.74 11.11
C SER A 82 -10.56 -9.68 10.81
N ARG A 83 -10.50 -9.01 9.65
CA ARG A 83 -11.38 -7.88 9.28
C ARG A 83 -11.79 -7.95 7.81
N PRO A 84 -12.86 -7.26 7.39
CA PRO A 84 -13.14 -7.08 5.98
C PRO A 84 -12.00 -6.37 5.25
N ASP A 85 -11.81 -6.72 3.98
CA ASP A 85 -10.86 -6.02 3.11
C ASP A 85 -11.23 -4.53 3.01
N LEU A 86 -10.24 -3.66 3.18
CA LEU A 86 -10.41 -2.23 2.95
C LEU A 86 -9.82 -1.87 1.58
N THR A 87 -10.67 -1.37 0.68
CA THR A 87 -10.26 -0.96 -0.66
C THR A 87 -10.18 0.55 -0.75
N LEU A 88 -9.01 1.07 -1.10
CA LEU A 88 -8.78 2.50 -1.29
C LEU A 88 -8.45 2.79 -2.76
N ALA A 89 -9.11 3.78 -3.35
CA ALA A 89 -8.86 4.25 -4.70
C ALA A 89 -7.70 5.25 -4.70
N LYS A 90 -6.79 5.14 -5.68
CA LYS A 90 -5.72 6.12 -5.88
C LYS A 90 -6.36 7.48 -6.24
N GLN A 91 -5.92 8.52 -5.55
CA GLN A 91 -6.30 9.90 -5.85
C GLN A 91 -5.30 10.44 -6.89
N ASP A 92 -5.82 11.14 -7.89
CA ASP A 92 -5.05 11.77 -8.98
C ASP A 92 -4.40 13.08 -8.53
#